data_AF-A0AAE2CSL5-F1
#
_entry.id   AF-A0AAE2CSL5-F1
#
_cell.length_a   1.000
_cell.length_b   1.000
_cell.length_c   1.000
_cell.angle_alpha   90.00
_cell.angle_beta   90.00
_cell.angle_gamma   90.00
#
_symmetry.space_group_name_H-M   'P 1'
#
loop_
_entity.id
_entity.type
_entity.pdbx_description
1 polymer ?
#
loop_
_entity_poly.entity_id
_entity_poly.type
_entity_poly.pdbx_seq_one_letter_code
_entity_poly.pdbx_strand_id
1 'polypeptide(L)'
;MNSDHKIKHLVCYSTFSHFNAQAYHSTLIKNGSTRILNLINYLLNLYLRNSESHHARKLFDEIPERDVRTWTILISGFSRYGHHRIALDFFAEMQNEGVVAPNAFTLSKALKSCASVNNGLQMGKSIHGWMIRNGIDADVALHNAVLDLYAKFRVVDYVKRFFGLMDDKDSTSWNIVLAANISNGEMEQSLGLFWRLPTKSVSTWNTIIDGLLQHGFNRCALELLYEMVKVGPAFDRVTFSISFVLASSLKSLELGRQIHNRLLRMGINEDYFASTSLLDMYCKCGEMEKALMHVTLRSIVRSEPITSWVDKQLNCMVSDTDDLSHQHLLVETRELRLIGPVMLPDLRLDRVQIC
;
A
#
# COMPACT_ATOMS: atom_id res chain seq x y z
N MET A 1 47.08 -3.22 -4.55
CA MET A 1 46.20 -4.38 -4.87
C MET A 1 45.56 -4.87 -3.57
N ASN A 2 44.27 -4.82 -3.31
CA ASN A 2 43.13 -4.17 -3.97
C ASN A 2 42.06 -4.07 -2.85
N SER A 3 41.88 -2.90 -2.22
CA SER A 3 40.82 -2.67 -1.22
C SER A 3 39.43 -2.91 -1.81
N ASP A 4 39.29 -2.65 -3.11
CA ASP A 4 38.08 -2.99 -3.89
C ASP A 4 37.86 -4.49 -4.08
N HIS A 5 38.89 -5.35 -4.05
CA HIS A 5 38.67 -6.80 -4.08
C HIS A 5 38.13 -7.34 -2.76
N LYS A 6 38.54 -6.80 -1.61
CA LYS A 6 37.97 -7.21 -0.32
C LYS A 6 36.50 -6.79 -0.21
N ILE A 7 36.14 -5.64 -0.76
CA ILE A 7 34.73 -5.16 -0.82
C ILE A 7 33.90 -6.09 -1.73
N LYS A 8 34.39 -6.44 -2.93
CA LYS A 8 33.69 -7.39 -3.82
C LYS A 8 33.58 -8.80 -3.22
N HIS A 9 34.58 -9.27 -2.48
CA HIS A 9 34.54 -10.59 -1.83
C HIS A 9 33.53 -10.66 -0.67
N LEU A 10 33.29 -9.55 0.04
CA LEU A 10 32.28 -9.50 1.11
C LEU A 10 30.85 -9.30 0.58
N VAL A 11 30.67 -8.61 -0.55
CA VAL A 11 29.35 -8.46 -1.19
C VAL A 11 28.83 -9.80 -1.71
N CYS A 12 29.70 -10.75 -2.05
CA CYS A 12 29.30 -12.05 -2.58
C CYS A 12 28.82 -13.07 -1.52
N TYR A 13 29.02 -12.82 -0.23
CA TYR A 13 28.57 -13.70 0.87
C TYR A 13 27.19 -13.33 1.45
N SER A 14 26.47 -12.39 0.82
CA SER A 14 25.21 -11.82 1.33
C SER A 14 23.97 -12.73 1.23
N THR A 15 24.13 -14.05 1.25
CA THR A 15 23.02 -15.01 1.24
C THR A 15 22.94 -15.93 2.47
N PHE A 16 23.74 -15.74 3.52
CA PHE A 16 23.64 -16.57 4.73
C PHE A 16 23.54 -15.78 6.05
N SER A 17 22.33 -15.80 6.60
CA SER A 17 21.84 -15.78 8.01
C SER A 17 22.67 -15.30 9.23
N HIS A 18 23.94 -14.91 9.17
CA HIS A 18 24.68 -14.41 10.34
C HIS A 18 25.69 -13.30 10.00
N PHE A 19 25.23 -12.21 9.37
CA PHE A 19 26.02 -10.99 9.30
C PHE A 19 25.84 -10.18 10.59
N ASN A 20 26.84 -10.19 11.48
CA ASN A 20 26.81 -9.43 12.74
C ASN A 20 27.22 -7.96 12.49
N ALA A 21 26.22 -7.10 12.26
CA ALA A 21 26.42 -5.67 12.04
C ALA A 21 27.18 -4.97 13.18
N GLN A 22 26.97 -5.41 14.43
CA GLN A 22 27.64 -4.86 15.62
C GLN A 22 29.14 -5.21 15.66
N ALA A 23 29.51 -6.43 15.25
CA ALA A 23 30.92 -6.80 15.12
C ALA A 23 31.64 -5.93 14.08
N TYR A 24 30.97 -5.65 12.95
CA TYR A 24 31.49 -4.74 11.92
C TYR A 24 31.61 -3.30 12.42
N HIS A 25 30.60 -2.79 13.14
CA HIS A 25 30.63 -1.48 13.80
C HIS A 25 31.83 -1.34 14.74
N SER A 26 32.04 -2.31 15.64
CA SER A 26 33.17 -2.28 16.57
C SER A 26 34.53 -2.29 15.86
N THR A 27 34.62 -2.97 14.71
CA THR A 27 35.83 -3.02 13.89
C THR A 27 36.09 -1.69 13.17
N LEU A 28 35.05 -1.01 12.69
CA LEU A 28 35.15 0.32 12.08
C LEU A 28 35.67 1.37 13.08
N ILE A 29 35.18 1.32 14.32
CA ILE A 29 35.66 2.20 15.41
C ILE A 29 37.14 1.90 15.71
N LYS A 30 37.48 0.62 15.96
CA LYS A 30 38.86 0.21 16.30
C LYS A 30 39.88 0.57 15.23
N ASN A 31 39.49 0.55 13.96
CA ASN A 31 40.38 0.83 12.84
C ASN A 31 40.41 2.31 12.43
N GLY A 32 39.76 3.22 13.17
CA GLY A 32 39.67 4.64 12.81
C GLY A 32 39.01 4.90 11.45
N SER A 33 38.27 3.91 10.93
CA SER A 33 37.68 3.92 9.58
C SER A 33 36.31 4.59 9.53
N THR A 34 35.92 5.28 10.60
CA THR A 34 34.74 6.17 10.67
C THR A 34 34.81 7.36 9.71
N ARG A 35 35.91 7.47 8.95
CA ARG A 35 36.07 8.43 7.85
C ARG A 35 35.59 7.91 6.49
N ILE A 36 35.32 6.61 6.34
CA ILE A 36 34.86 6.03 5.07
C ILE A 36 33.33 6.05 5.04
N LEU A 37 32.76 7.19 4.63
CA LEU A 37 31.31 7.43 4.59
C LEU A 37 30.52 6.35 3.86
N ASN A 38 31.08 5.74 2.80
CA ASN A 38 30.41 4.67 2.07
C ASN A 38 30.16 3.41 2.91
N LEU A 39 31.13 3.00 3.75
CA LEU A 39 30.99 1.84 4.64
C LEU A 39 30.01 2.11 5.78
N ILE A 40 30.02 3.33 6.30
CA ILE A 40 29.10 3.79 7.34
C ILE A 40 27.67 3.84 6.81
N ASN A 41 27.47 4.42 5.64
CA ASN A 41 26.18 4.47 4.96
C ASN A 41 25.63 3.07 4.67
N TYR A 42 26.50 2.10 4.31
CA TYR A 42 26.10 0.70 4.17
C TYR A 42 25.66 0.09 5.51
N LEU A 43 26.44 0.29 6.58
CA LEU A 43 26.14 -0.25 7.89
C LEU A 43 24.87 0.36 8.51
N LEU A 44 24.63 1.66 8.32
CA LEU A 44 23.37 2.32 8.69
C LEU A 44 22.17 1.66 8.02
N ASN A 45 22.26 1.38 6.71
CA ASN A 45 21.19 0.67 6.00
C ASN A 45 20.95 -0.73 6.56
N LEU A 46 22.02 -1.46 6.94
CA LEU A 46 21.88 -2.78 7.56
C LEU A 46 21.18 -2.71 8.92
N TYR A 47 21.56 -1.77 9.79
CA TYR A 47 20.89 -1.61 11.07
C TYR A 47 19.41 -1.26 10.92
N LEU A 48 19.06 -0.37 9.99
CA LEU A 48 17.66 -0.04 9.72
C LEU A 48 16.88 -1.23 9.16
N ARG A 49 17.50 -2.06 8.31
CA ARG A 49 16.87 -3.27 7.76
C ARG A 49 16.60 -4.34 8.81
N ASN A 50 17.45 -4.42 9.83
CA ASN A 50 17.31 -5.36 10.95
C ASN A 50 16.46 -4.79 12.10
N SER A 51 15.85 -3.61 11.92
CA SER A 51 15.09 -2.90 12.96
C SER A 51 15.93 -2.56 14.21
N GLU A 52 17.26 -2.46 14.07
CA GLU A 52 18.19 -2.12 15.15
C GLU A 52 18.36 -0.59 15.26
N SER A 53 17.25 0.11 15.49
CA SER A 53 17.15 1.58 15.51
C SER A 53 18.14 2.25 16.46
N HIS A 54 18.39 1.64 17.62
CA HIS A 54 19.33 2.16 18.62
C HIS A 54 20.79 2.13 18.12
N HIS A 55 21.20 1.03 17.46
CA HIS A 55 22.55 0.93 16.88
C HIS A 55 22.72 1.88 15.69
N ALA A 56 21.67 2.09 14.90
CA ALA A 56 21.69 3.08 13.83
C ALA A 56 21.92 4.52 14.35
N ARG A 57 21.22 4.92 15.42
CA ARG A 57 21.43 6.23 16.09
C ARG A 57 22.84 6.33 16.66
N LYS A 58 23.31 5.32 17.40
CA LYS A 58 24.65 5.34 17.98
C LYS A 58 25.74 5.48 16.91
N LEU A 59 25.65 4.71 15.83
CA LEU A 59 26.59 4.80 14.72
C LEU A 59 26.58 6.21 14.11
N PHE A 60 25.40 6.82 13.98
CA PHE A 60 25.24 8.16 13.42
C PHE A 60 25.87 9.26 14.30
N ASP A 61 25.72 9.15 15.62
CA ASP A 61 26.30 10.09 16.57
C ASP A 61 27.84 10.04 16.55
N GLU A 62 28.42 8.87 16.22
CA GLU A 62 29.86 8.66 16.09
C GLU A 62 30.46 9.15 14.74
N ILE A 63 29.64 9.60 13.78
CA ILE A 63 30.10 10.10 12.48
C ILE A 63 30.58 11.56 12.63
N PRO A 64 31.87 11.87 12.38
CA PRO A 64 32.39 13.23 12.56
C PRO A 64 31.84 14.25 11.56
N GLU A 65 31.69 13.84 10.29
CA GLU A 65 31.17 14.68 9.21
C GLU A 65 30.07 13.91 8.48
N ARG A 66 28.86 14.47 8.41
CA ARG A 66 27.68 13.82 7.82
C ARG A 66 27.33 14.50 6.52
N ASP A 67 27.28 13.73 5.44
CA ASP A 67 26.81 14.24 4.15
C ASP A 67 25.29 14.11 4.01
N VAL A 68 24.74 14.72 2.95
CA VAL A 68 23.30 14.63 2.63
C VAL A 68 22.82 13.16 2.55
N ARG A 69 23.68 12.24 2.09
CA ARG A 69 23.33 10.83 1.93
C ARG A 69 23.17 10.14 3.28
N THR A 70 24.04 10.41 4.25
CA THR A 70 23.95 9.89 5.62
C THR A 70 22.62 10.28 6.27
N TRP A 71 22.26 11.56 6.22
CA TRP A 71 20.94 12.04 6.69
C TRP A 71 19.78 11.37 5.96
N THR A 72 19.88 11.30 4.63
CA THR A 72 18.85 10.71 3.79
C THR A 72 18.61 9.23 4.10
N ILE A 73 19.64 8.46 4.41
CA ILE A 73 19.51 7.04 4.78
C ILE A 73 18.67 6.88 6.03
N LEU A 74 18.94 7.68 7.08
CA LEU A 74 18.17 7.60 8.32
C LEU A 74 16.72 8.06 8.13
N ILE A 75 16.52 9.24 7.54
CA ILE A 75 15.18 9.80 7.32
C ILE A 75 14.34 8.84 6.46
N SER A 76 14.91 8.32 5.37
CA SER A 76 14.20 7.40 4.48
C SER A 76 13.98 6.02 5.10
N GLY A 77 14.94 5.50 5.86
CA GLY A 77 14.82 4.22 6.52
C GLY A 77 13.77 4.23 7.62
N PHE A 78 13.84 5.20 8.56
CA PHE A 78 12.82 5.35 9.59
C PHE A 78 11.43 5.62 8.99
N SER A 79 11.32 6.44 7.94
CA SER A 79 10.06 6.67 7.22
C SER A 79 9.51 5.39 6.59
N ARG A 80 10.37 4.52 6.02
CA ARG A 80 9.96 3.26 5.39
C ARG A 80 9.39 2.27 6.39
N TYR A 81 9.95 2.21 7.60
CA TYR A 81 9.52 1.27 8.64
C TYR A 81 8.45 1.85 9.58
N GLY A 82 7.81 2.96 9.21
CA GLY A 82 6.68 3.54 9.97
C GLY A 82 7.09 4.39 11.18
N HIS A 83 8.39 4.53 11.46
CA HIS A 83 8.93 5.38 12.53
C HIS A 83 8.99 6.85 12.09
N HIS A 84 7.84 7.39 11.65
CA HIS A 84 7.74 8.71 11.02
C HIS A 84 8.19 9.85 11.93
N ARG A 85 7.91 9.79 13.23
CA ARG A 85 8.33 10.83 14.18
C ARG A 85 9.85 10.92 14.29
N ILE A 86 10.52 9.78 14.42
CA ILE A 86 12.00 9.70 14.45
C ILE A 86 12.59 10.24 13.15
N ALA A 87 11.99 9.89 12.00
CA ALA A 87 12.43 10.42 10.71
C ALA A 87 12.34 11.96 10.64
N LEU A 88 11.30 12.55 11.23
CA LEU A 88 11.13 14.00 11.31
C LEU A 88 12.08 14.65 12.31
N ASP A 89 12.40 13.97 13.42
CA ASP A 89 13.39 14.44 14.39
C ASP A 89 14.78 14.55 13.72
N PHE A 90 15.20 13.53 12.95
CA PHE A 90 16.43 13.60 12.16
C PHE A 90 16.40 14.69 11.08
N PHE A 91 15.25 14.91 10.44
CA PHE A 91 15.13 15.99 9.46
C PHE A 91 15.24 17.37 10.11
N ALA A 92 14.63 17.56 11.29
CA ALA A 92 14.78 18.79 12.06
C ALA A 92 16.22 19.00 12.52
N GLU A 93 16.91 17.94 12.96
CA GLU A 93 18.34 17.97 13.32
C GLU A 93 19.21 18.38 12.12
N MET A 94 18.96 17.79 10.94
CA MET A 94 19.62 18.18 9.68
C MET A 94 19.45 19.67 9.37
N GLN A 95 18.24 20.21 9.55
CA GLN A 95 17.95 21.62 9.31
C GLN A 95 18.59 22.55 10.35
N ASN A 96 18.62 22.13 11.62
CA ASN A 96 19.19 22.92 12.71
C ASN A 96 20.72 22.97 12.66
N GLU A 97 21.38 21.88 12.23
CA GLU A 97 22.83 21.89 11.99
C GLU A 97 23.18 22.83 10.84
N GLY A 98 22.34 22.89 9.80
CA GLY A 98 22.49 23.85 8.70
C GLY A 98 23.74 23.66 7.81
N VAL A 99 24.52 22.60 8.05
CA VAL A 99 25.77 22.31 7.31
C VAL A 99 25.49 21.82 5.89
N VAL A 100 24.41 21.06 5.71
CA VAL A 100 24.04 20.45 4.42
C VAL A 100 22.55 20.68 4.11
N ALA A 101 22.25 21.05 2.87
CA ALA A 101 20.87 21.24 2.42
C ALA A 101 20.21 19.88 2.08
N PRO A 102 18.94 19.65 2.45
CA PRO A 102 18.21 18.46 2.05
C PRO A 102 17.97 18.47 0.53
N ASN A 103 18.13 17.30 -0.10
CA ASN A 103 17.81 17.15 -1.52
C ASN A 103 16.32 16.80 -1.73
N ALA A 104 15.86 16.81 -2.99
CA ALA A 104 14.47 16.50 -3.35
C ALA A 104 13.97 15.16 -2.78
N PHE A 105 14.83 14.14 -2.76
CA PHE A 105 14.46 12.84 -2.20
C PHE A 105 14.31 12.89 -0.67
N THR A 106 15.21 13.56 0.04
CA THR A 106 15.10 13.79 1.49
C THR A 106 13.81 14.52 1.83
N LEU A 107 13.50 15.60 1.09
CA LEU A 107 12.28 16.39 1.26
C LEU A 107 11.02 15.55 1.02
N SER A 108 10.99 14.75 -0.04
CA SER A 108 9.88 13.84 -0.33
C SER A 108 9.63 12.85 0.82
N LYS A 109 10.69 12.28 1.41
CA LYS A 109 10.57 11.39 2.59
C LYS A 109 10.11 12.12 3.84
N ALA A 110 10.60 13.33 4.08
CA ALA A 110 10.15 14.15 5.20
C ALA A 110 8.67 14.52 5.06
N LEU A 111 8.23 15.00 3.89
CA LEU A 111 6.83 15.30 3.59
C LEU A 111 5.94 14.06 3.77
N LYS A 112 6.37 12.88 3.28
CA LYS A 112 5.65 11.62 3.50
C LYS A 112 5.50 11.30 4.99
N SER A 113 6.56 11.48 5.78
CA SER A 113 6.50 11.27 7.24
C SER A 113 5.59 12.30 7.92
N CYS A 114 5.58 13.56 7.49
CA CYS A 114 4.62 14.57 7.95
C CYS A 114 3.17 14.14 7.66
N ALA A 115 2.91 13.61 6.47
CA ALA A 115 1.58 13.14 6.06
C ALA A 115 1.10 11.92 6.87
N SER A 116 2.02 11.19 7.52
CA SER A 116 1.71 10.00 8.33
C SER A 116 1.61 10.25 9.84
N VAL A 117 1.77 11.49 10.32
CA VAL A 117 1.65 11.82 11.75
C VAL A 117 0.54 12.84 11.99
N ASN A 118 -0.27 12.67 13.05
CA ASN A 118 -1.50 13.44 13.27
C ASN A 118 -1.30 14.98 13.32
N ASN A 119 -0.13 15.47 13.74
CA ASN A 119 0.18 16.91 13.82
C ASN A 119 1.24 17.33 12.79
N GLY A 120 1.42 16.56 11.72
CA GLY A 120 2.49 16.79 10.75
C GLY A 120 2.25 17.95 9.79
N LEU A 121 1.03 18.49 9.72
CA LEU A 121 0.68 19.56 8.77
C LEU A 121 1.54 20.81 8.95
N GLN A 122 1.79 21.23 10.19
CA GLN A 122 2.58 22.44 10.44
C GLN A 122 4.03 22.27 10.01
N MET A 123 4.64 21.12 10.33
CA MET A 123 5.98 20.78 9.86
C MET A 123 6.02 20.70 8.33
N GLY A 124 5.04 20.04 7.72
CA GLY A 124 4.93 19.94 6.27
C GLY A 124 4.77 21.30 5.57
N LYS A 125 4.00 22.23 6.16
CA LYS A 125 3.91 23.63 5.70
C LYS A 125 5.25 24.35 5.80
N SER A 126 5.98 24.17 6.91
CA SER A 126 7.32 24.74 7.09
C SER A 126 8.31 24.21 6.03
N ILE A 127 8.27 22.91 5.74
CA ILE A 127 9.08 22.29 4.68
C ILE A 127 8.69 22.86 3.31
N HIS A 128 7.40 22.89 2.99
CA HIS A 128 6.93 23.44 1.72
C HIS A 128 7.32 24.92 1.54
N GLY A 129 7.15 25.72 2.59
CA GLY A 129 7.59 27.12 2.58
C GLY A 129 9.10 27.27 2.44
N TRP A 130 9.89 26.38 3.05
CA TRP A 130 11.34 26.34 2.86
C TRP A 130 11.72 26.00 1.41
N MET A 131 11.04 25.03 0.78
CA MET A 131 11.26 24.68 -0.63
C MET A 131 11.05 25.89 -1.55
N ILE A 132 9.95 26.62 -1.35
CA ILE A 132 9.63 27.83 -2.12
C ILE A 132 10.68 28.92 -1.90
N ARG A 133 11.05 29.21 -0.64
CA ARG A 133 12.02 30.26 -0.30
C ARG A 133 13.42 30.00 -0.86
N ASN A 134 13.81 28.73 -0.98
CA ASN A 134 15.12 28.34 -1.49
C ASN A 134 15.11 28.02 -2.99
N GLY A 135 13.98 28.21 -3.68
CA GLY A 135 13.88 27.98 -5.12
C GLY A 135 14.18 26.53 -5.52
N ILE A 136 13.73 25.55 -4.74
CA ILE A 136 13.93 24.14 -5.06
C ILE A 136 13.16 23.81 -6.34
N ASP A 137 13.88 23.43 -7.39
CA ASP A 137 13.31 22.89 -8.62
C ASP A 137 12.73 21.49 -8.34
N ALA A 138 11.41 21.44 -8.17
CA ALA A 138 10.71 20.25 -7.73
C ALA A 138 10.21 19.45 -8.94
N ASP A 139 10.66 18.20 -9.03
CA ASP A 139 10.11 17.26 -9.99
C ASP A 139 8.67 16.85 -9.64
N VAL A 140 7.99 16.16 -10.57
CA VAL A 140 6.62 15.66 -10.38
C VAL A 140 6.53 14.78 -9.12
N ALA A 141 7.59 14.04 -8.78
CA ALA A 141 7.61 13.19 -7.59
C ALA A 141 7.61 13.99 -6.28
N LEU A 142 8.37 15.09 -6.21
CA LEU A 142 8.36 15.99 -5.06
C LEU A 142 7.05 16.77 -4.98
N HIS A 143 6.51 17.25 -6.10
CA HIS A 143 5.17 17.84 -6.16
C HIS A 143 4.07 16.88 -5.66
N ASN A 144 4.14 15.61 -6.05
CA ASN A 144 3.23 14.58 -5.56
C ASN A 144 3.34 14.36 -4.04
N ALA A 145 4.54 14.47 -3.46
CA ALA A 145 4.71 14.39 -2.01
C ALA A 145 4.07 15.61 -1.28
N VAL A 146 4.12 16.79 -1.89
CA VAL A 146 3.42 17.98 -1.40
C VAL A 146 1.90 17.79 -1.51
N LEU A 147 1.40 17.30 -2.64
CA LEU A 147 -0.03 16.99 -2.82
C LEU A 147 -0.53 15.98 -1.77
N ASP A 148 0.19 14.86 -1.57
CA ASP A 148 -0.17 13.81 -0.60
C ASP A 148 -0.25 14.37 0.84
N LEU A 149 0.68 15.25 1.21
CA LEU A 149 0.65 15.95 2.50
C LEU A 149 -0.68 16.69 2.68
N TYR A 150 -1.02 17.62 1.78
CA TYR A 150 -2.22 18.43 1.93
C TYR A 150 -3.52 17.61 1.79
N ALA A 151 -3.50 16.58 0.95
CA ALA A 151 -4.62 15.65 0.78
C ALA A 151 -4.94 14.89 2.07
N LYS A 152 -3.94 14.32 2.76
CA LYS A 152 -4.17 13.60 4.02
C LYS A 152 -4.68 14.48 5.14
N PHE A 153 -4.33 15.76 5.15
CA PHE A 153 -4.86 16.74 6.09
C PHE A 153 -6.17 17.40 5.61
N ARG A 154 -6.81 16.86 4.56
CA ARG A 154 -8.12 17.30 4.04
C ARG A 154 -8.16 18.78 3.64
N VAL A 155 -7.04 19.34 3.20
CA VAL A 155 -6.96 20.71 2.68
C VAL A 155 -7.23 20.70 1.17
N VAL A 156 -8.42 20.23 0.78
CA VAL A 156 -8.74 19.86 -0.61
C VAL A 156 -8.71 21.05 -1.58
N ASP A 157 -9.14 22.22 -1.14
CA ASP A 157 -9.06 23.44 -1.97
C ASP A 157 -7.63 23.79 -2.36
N TYR A 158 -6.70 23.61 -1.42
CA TYR A 158 -5.27 23.82 -1.68
C TYR A 158 -4.72 22.74 -2.61
N VAL A 159 -5.10 21.47 -2.42
CA VAL A 159 -4.74 20.36 -3.30
C VAL A 159 -5.15 20.66 -4.74
N LYS A 160 -6.40 21.08 -4.96
CA LYS A 160 -6.92 21.44 -6.30
C LYS A 160 -6.17 22.61 -6.91
N ARG A 161 -5.94 23.69 -6.15
CA ARG A 161 -5.20 24.87 -6.62
C ARG A 161 -3.76 24.50 -6.97
N PHE A 162 -3.07 23.80 -6.09
CA PHE A 162 -1.68 23.38 -6.29
C PHE A 162 -1.54 22.45 -7.49
N PHE A 163 -2.43 21.46 -7.62
CA PHE A 163 -2.49 20.60 -8.79
C PHE A 163 -2.70 21.40 -10.08
N GLY A 164 -3.57 22.43 -10.07
CA GLY A 164 -3.74 23.32 -11.21
C GLY A 164 -2.47 24.07 -11.64
N LEU A 165 -1.56 24.35 -10.70
CA LEU A 165 -0.31 25.06 -10.93
C LEU A 165 0.86 24.16 -11.36
N MET A 166 0.73 22.83 -11.27
CA MET A 166 1.80 21.92 -11.71
C MET A 166 1.91 21.92 -13.24
N ASP A 167 3.09 22.14 -13.79
CA ASP A 167 3.31 22.07 -15.24
C ASP A 167 3.13 20.62 -15.73
N ASP A 168 3.81 19.68 -15.08
CA ASP A 168 3.75 18.25 -15.36
C ASP A 168 2.90 17.50 -14.32
N LYS A 169 2.10 16.55 -14.81
CA LYS A 169 1.21 15.71 -13.98
C LYS A 169 1.27 14.27 -14.46
N ASP A 170 1.53 13.34 -13.54
CA ASP A 170 1.53 11.92 -13.84
C ASP A 170 0.27 11.23 -13.29
N SER A 171 0.13 9.92 -13.54
CA SER A 171 -0.97 9.13 -13.00
C SER A 171 -1.07 9.21 -11.47
N THR A 172 0.05 9.40 -10.78
CA THR A 172 0.10 9.53 -9.32
C THR A 172 -0.52 10.86 -8.88
N SER A 173 -0.18 11.98 -9.53
CA SER A 173 -0.75 13.31 -9.25
C SER A 173 -2.27 13.26 -9.33
N TRP A 174 -2.80 12.69 -10.41
CA TRP A 174 -4.23 12.51 -10.62
C TRP A 174 -4.89 11.62 -9.56
N ASN A 175 -4.24 10.50 -9.20
CA ASN A 175 -4.77 9.58 -8.19
C ASN A 175 -4.86 10.22 -6.81
N ILE A 176 -3.88 11.08 -6.44
CA ILE A 176 -3.91 11.82 -5.17
C ILE A 176 -5.10 12.78 -5.13
N VAL A 177 -5.33 13.57 -6.18
CA VAL A 177 -6.46 14.52 -6.24
C VAL A 177 -7.80 13.78 -6.23
N LEU A 178 -7.89 12.67 -6.97
CA LEU A 178 -9.08 11.82 -6.99
C LEU A 178 -9.41 11.30 -5.59
N ALA A 179 -8.42 10.70 -4.90
CA ALA A 179 -8.57 10.20 -3.54
C ALA A 179 -8.90 11.32 -2.54
N ALA A 180 -8.31 12.51 -2.70
CA ALA A 180 -8.61 13.67 -1.86
C ALA A 180 -10.08 14.09 -1.99
N ASN A 181 -10.62 14.20 -3.21
CA ASN A 181 -12.03 14.55 -3.44
C ASN A 181 -12.98 13.51 -2.87
N ILE A 182 -12.66 12.22 -3.07
CA ILE A 182 -13.43 11.11 -2.49
C ILE A 182 -13.46 11.23 -0.96
N SER A 183 -12.30 11.41 -0.33
CA SER A 183 -12.22 11.52 1.14
C SER A 183 -13.03 12.69 1.69
N ASN A 184 -13.23 13.75 0.90
CA ASN A 184 -14.04 14.92 1.24
C ASN A 184 -15.54 14.74 0.95
N GLY A 185 -15.95 13.60 0.39
CA GLY A 185 -17.33 13.30 0.03
C GLY A 185 -17.81 13.94 -1.28
N GLU A 186 -16.91 14.52 -2.08
CA GLU A 186 -17.26 15.19 -3.33
C GLU A 186 -17.36 14.20 -4.50
N MET A 187 -18.32 13.26 -4.43
CA MET A 187 -18.41 12.13 -5.36
C MET A 187 -18.70 12.52 -6.81
N GLU A 188 -19.51 13.56 -7.05
CA GLU A 188 -19.77 14.05 -8.40
C GLU A 188 -18.49 14.58 -9.07
N GLN A 189 -17.71 15.38 -8.33
CA GLN A 189 -16.44 15.91 -8.83
C GLN A 189 -15.40 14.82 -9.02
N SER A 190 -15.36 13.81 -8.13
CA SER A 190 -14.43 12.68 -8.27
C SER A 190 -14.74 11.84 -9.52
N LEU A 191 -16.02 11.60 -9.82
CA LEU A 191 -16.45 10.95 -11.07
C LEU A 191 -16.11 11.81 -12.30
N GLY A 192 -16.37 13.12 -12.25
CA GLY A 192 -16.00 14.04 -13.32
C GLY A 192 -14.50 14.06 -13.60
N LEU A 193 -13.68 14.05 -12.54
CA LEU A 193 -12.22 13.93 -12.67
C LEU A 193 -11.82 12.58 -13.26
N PHE A 194 -12.39 11.49 -12.75
CA PHE A 194 -12.09 10.13 -13.20
C PHE A 194 -12.27 10.00 -14.71
N TRP A 195 -13.39 10.47 -15.26
CA TRP A 195 -13.66 10.39 -16.69
C TRP A 195 -12.71 11.24 -17.53
N ARG A 196 -12.28 12.40 -17.02
CA ARG A 196 -11.31 13.29 -17.67
C ARG A 196 -9.85 12.80 -17.66
N LEU A 197 -9.55 11.72 -16.94
CA LEU A 197 -8.19 11.18 -16.89
C LEU A 197 -7.72 10.71 -18.27
N PRO A 198 -6.51 11.15 -18.72
CA PRO A 198 -5.94 10.72 -20.00
C PRO A 198 -5.80 9.20 -20.10
N THR A 199 -5.35 8.57 -19.02
CA THR A 199 -5.25 7.12 -18.88
C THR A 199 -5.75 6.71 -17.50
N LYS A 200 -6.53 5.62 -17.44
CA LYS A 200 -7.08 5.07 -16.20
C LYS A 200 -6.35 3.77 -15.88
N SER A 201 -5.46 3.81 -14.89
CA SER A 201 -4.76 2.61 -14.42
C SER A 201 -5.67 1.77 -13.53
N VAL A 202 -5.26 0.53 -13.24
CA VAL A 202 -5.95 -0.35 -12.27
C VAL A 202 -6.15 0.36 -10.93
N SER A 203 -5.13 1.09 -10.46
CA SER A 203 -5.21 1.84 -9.19
C SER A 203 -6.27 2.93 -9.21
N THR A 204 -6.45 3.63 -10.33
CA THR A 204 -7.47 4.67 -10.44
C THR A 204 -8.88 4.09 -10.43
N TRP A 205 -9.10 3.00 -11.18
CA TRP A 205 -10.37 2.26 -11.14
C TRP A 205 -10.67 1.77 -9.72
N ASN A 206 -9.70 1.13 -9.07
CA ASN A 206 -9.83 0.67 -7.69
C ASN A 206 -10.15 1.84 -6.74
N THR A 207 -9.50 2.99 -6.90
CA THR A 207 -9.72 4.17 -6.05
C THR A 207 -11.14 4.71 -6.17
N ILE A 208 -11.69 4.85 -7.39
CA ILE A 208 -13.05 5.39 -7.56
C ILE A 208 -14.13 4.39 -7.13
N ILE A 209 -13.95 3.10 -7.43
CA ILE A 209 -14.92 2.05 -7.05
C ILE A 209 -14.96 1.89 -5.52
N ASP A 210 -13.80 1.79 -4.88
CA ASP A 210 -13.72 1.72 -3.42
C ASP A 210 -14.26 3.01 -2.78
N GLY A 211 -13.93 4.18 -3.33
CA GLY A 211 -14.49 5.46 -2.88
C GLY A 211 -16.02 5.48 -2.87
N LEU A 212 -16.66 5.01 -3.95
CA LEU A 212 -18.13 4.90 -4.01
C LEU A 212 -18.68 3.92 -2.96
N LEU A 213 -18.01 2.78 -2.75
CA LEU A 213 -18.40 1.80 -1.73
C LEU A 213 -18.35 2.39 -0.32
N GLN A 214 -17.25 3.06 0.04
CA GLN A 214 -17.10 3.65 1.38
C GLN A 214 -18.16 4.73 1.67
N HIS A 215 -18.67 5.38 0.63
CA HIS A 215 -19.73 6.38 0.73
C HIS A 215 -21.14 5.81 0.47
N GLY A 216 -21.29 4.49 0.34
CA GLY A 216 -22.58 3.81 0.22
C GLY A 216 -23.21 3.83 -1.19
N PHE A 217 -22.52 4.35 -2.21
CA PHE A 217 -22.98 4.39 -3.59
C PHE A 217 -22.75 3.05 -4.31
N ASN A 218 -23.22 1.95 -3.71
CA ASN A 218 -22.92 0.58 -4.14
C ASN A 218 -23.36 0.28 -5.59
N ARG A 219 -24.48 0.87 -6.03
CA ARG A 219 -24.98 0.70 -7.41
C ARG A 219 -24.04 1.35 -8.43
N CYS A 220 -23.61 2.58 -8.20
CA CYS A 220 -22.65 3.26 -9.07
C CYS A 220 -21.29 2.55 -9.06
N ALA A 221 -20.87 2.03 -7.91
CA ALA A 221 -19.66 1.20 -7.80
C ALA A 221 -19.76 -0.07 -8.66
N LEU A 222 -20.92 -0.72 -8.69
CA LEU A 222 -21.19 -1.88 -9.55
C LEU A 222 -21.14 -1.52 -11.04
N GLU A 223 -21.76 -0.41 -11.43
CA GLU A 223 -21.73 0.09 -12.80
C GLU A 223 -20.28 0.34 -13.26
N LEU A 224 -19.47 1.01 -12.44
CA LEU A 224 -18.05 1.20 -12.73
C LEU A 224 -17.25 -0.11 -12.77
N LEU A 225 -17.55 -1.08 -11.91
CA LEU A 225 -16.90 -2.39 -11.97
C LEU A 225 -17.21 -3.10 -13.29
N TYR A 226 -18.46 -3.04 -13.77
CA TYR A 226 -18.82 -3.58 -15.09
C TYR A 226 -18.11 -2.85 -16.23
N GLU A 227 -18.02 -1.53 -16.17
CA GLU A 227 -17.27 -0.77 -17.18
C GLU A 227 -15.77 -1.12 -17.16
N MET A 228 -15.18 -1.32 -15.98
CA MET A 228 -13.81 -1.81 -15.85
C MET A 228 -13.64 -3.20 -16.51
N VAL A 229 -14.62 -4.09 -16.38
CA VAL A 229 -14.57 -5.42 -17.03
C VAL A 229 -14.63 -5.32 -18.55
N LYS A 230 -15.38 -4.35 -19.10
CA LYS A 230 -15.58 -4.19 -20.54
C LYS A 230 -14.39 -3.52 -21.24
N VAL A 231 -13.90 -2.41 -20.68
CA VAL A 231 -12.92 -1.53 -21.33
C VAL A 231 -11.70 -1.22 -20.47
N GLY A 232 -11.72 -1.64 -19.21
CA GLY A 232 -10.66 -1.38 -18.25
C GLY A 232 -9.51 -2.40 -18.31
N PRO A 233 -8.47 -2.16 -17.50
CA PRO A 233 -7.36 -3.09 -17.36
C PRO A 233 -7.78 -4.37 -16.64
N ALA A 234 -6.97 -5.42 -16.77
CA ALA A 234 -7.20 -6.68 -16.06
C ALA A 234 -7.20 -6.47 -14.53
N PHE A 235 -8.00 -7.28 -13.84
CA PHE A 235 -8.14 -7.20 -12.39
C PHE A 235 -6.83 -7.58 -11.69
N ASP A 236 -6.49 -6.85 -10.64
CA ASP A 236 -5.45 -7.24 -9.69
C ASP A 236 -6.06 -7.73 -8.36
N ARG A 237 -5.18 -8.11 -7.42
CA ARG A 237 -5.57 -8.59 -6.09
C ARG A 237 -6.47 -7.59 -5.34
N VAL A 238 -6.21 -6.29 -5.51
CA VAL A 238 -6.96 -5.22 -4.87
C VAL A 238 -8.35 -5.09 -5.52
N THR A 239 -8.43 -5.15 -6.85
CA THR A 239 -9.69 -5.12 -7.59
C THR A 239 -10.62 -6.26 -7.17
N PHE A 240 -10.10 -7.48 -7.02
CA PHE A 240 -10.90 -8.62 -6.54
C PHE A 240 -11.43 -8.39 -5.13
N SER A 241 -10.60 -7.85 -4.23
CA SER A 241 -11.00 -7.56 -2.87
C SER A 241 -12.13 -6.53 -2.81
N ILE A 242 -12.00 -5.42 -3.55
CA ILE A 242 -13.04 -4.39 -3.72
C ILE A 242 -14.32 -5.00 -4.30
N SER A 243 -14.18 -5.87 -5.30
CA SER A 243 -15.32 -6.53 -5.96
C SER A 243 -16.09 -7.46 -5.00
N PHE A 244 -15.38 -8.20 -4.14
CA PHE A 244 -16.03 -9.02 -3.11
C PHE A 244 -16.72 -8.18 -2.04
N VAL A 245 -16.09 -7.09 -1.60
CA VAL A 245 -16.72 -6.12 -0.68
C VAL A 245 -17.97 -5.53 -1.31
N LEU A 246 -17.96 -5.19 -2.60
CA LEU A 246 -19.15 -4.74 -3.31
C LEU A 246 -20.26 -5.81 -3.34
N ALA A 247 -19.93 -7.06 -3.68
CA ALA A 247 -20.90 -8.16 -3.70
C ALA A 247 -21.52 -8.39 -2.32
N SER A 248 -20.69 -8.31 -1.28
CA SER A 248 -21.07 -8.38 0.13
C SER A 248 -22.02 -7.24 0.53
N SER A 249 -21.69 -5.99 0.18
CA SER A 249 -22.52 -4.81 0.45
C SER A 249 -23.85 -4.83 -0.30
N LEU A 250 -23.91 -5.51 -1.44
CA LEU A 250 -25.14 -5.74 -2.21
C LEU A 250 -25.90 -7.00 -1.77
N LYS A 251 -25.32 -7.82 -0.88
CA LYS A 251 -25.79 -9.18 -0.54
C LYS A 251 -26.06 -10.04 -1.79
N SER A 252 -25.24 -9.87 -2.83
CA SER A 252 -25.40 -10.56 -4.11
C SER A 252 -24.47 -11.76 -4.19
N LEU A 253 -24.99 -12.92 -3.81
CA LEU A 253 -24.26 -14.19 -3.91
C LEU A 253 -23.87 -14.52 -5.35
N GLU A 254 -24.73 -14.18 -6.31
CA GLU A 254 -24.48 -14.45 -7.73
C GLU A 254 -23.27 -13.65 -8.24
N LEU A 255 -23.22 -12.35 -7.97
CA LEU A 255 -22.07 -11.51 -8.29
C LEU A 255 -20.79 -12.05 -7.61
N GLY A 256 -20.89 -12.41 -6.32
CA GLY A 256 -19.79 -13.01 -5.57
C GLY A 256 -19.24 -14.28 -6.21
N ARG A 257 -20.11 -15.19 -6.68
CA ARG A 257 -19.72 -16.42 -7.40
C ARG A 257 -19.06 -16.11 -8.74
N GLN A 258 -19.57 -15.15 -9.49
CA GLN A 258 -18.96 -14.73 -10.77
C GLN A 258 -17.53 -14.19 -10.56
N ILE A 259 -17.34 -13.34 -9.55
CA ILE A 259 -16.03 -12.79 -9.19
C ILE A 259 -15.09 -13.91 -8.71
N HIS A 260 -15.57 -14.82 -7.86
CA HIS A 260 -14.79 -15.96 -7.38
C HIS A 260 -14.33 -16.88 -8.52
N ASN A 261 -15.22 -17.23 -9.45
CA ASN A 261 -14.86 -18.01 -10.64
C ASN A 261 -13.80 -17.31 -11.49
N ARG A 262 -13.88 -15.98 -11.62
CA ARG A 262 -12.87 -15.19 -12.33
C ARG A 262 -11.52 -15.20 -11.61
N LEU A 263 -11.50 -15.10 -10.28
CA LEU A 263 -10.28 -15.18 -9.46
C LEU A 263 -9.56 -16.52 -9.66
N LEU A 264 -10.30 -17.63 -9.66
CA LEU A 264 -9.76 -18.98 -9.88
C LEU A 264 -9.13 -19.10 -11.27
N ARG A 265 -9.80 -18.60 -12.31
CA ARG A 265 -9.29 -18.62 -13.69
C ARG A 265 -8.01 -17.81 -13.87
N MET A 266 -7.81 -16.78 -13.06
CA MET A 266 -6.58 -15.96 -13.09
C MET A 266 -5.44 -16.53 -12.24
N GLY A 267 -5.68 -17.60 -11.45
CA GLY A 267 -4.65 -18.21 -10.60
C GLY A 267 -4.17 -17.32 -9.44
N ILE A 268 -5.00 -16.35 -9.01
CA ILE A 268 -4.68 -15.40 -7.91
C ILE A 268 -5.26 -15.89 -6.56
N ASN A 269 -5.85 -17.08 -6.53
CA ASN A 269 -6.56 -17.67 -5.39
C ASN A 269 -5.71 -17.88 -4.12
N GLU A 270 -4.39 -17.90 -4.23
CA GLU A 270 -3.50 -18.01 -3.06
C GLU A 270 -3.26 -16.67 -2.34
N ASP A 271 -3.71 -15.56 -2.92
CA ASP A 271 -3.54 -14.26 -2.30
C ASP A 271 -4.27 -14.19 -0.94
N TYR A 272 -3.56 -13.74 0.07
CA TYR A 272 -4.10 -13.66 1.42
C TYR A 272 -5.21 -12.61 1.54
N PHE A 273 -5.02 -11.46 0.90
CA PHE A 273 -5.92 -10.32 1.02
C PHE A 273 -7.24 -10.56 0.26
N ALA A 274 -7.17 -11.05 -0.98
CA ALA A 274 -8.38 -11.37 -1.75
C ALA A 274 -9.23 -12.47 -1.10
N SER A 275 -8.58 -13.45 -0.43
CA SER A 275 -9.31 -14.52 0.25
C SER A 275 -10.04 -14.08 1.51
N THR A 276 -9.52 -13.14 2.29
CA THR A 276 -10.26 -12.66 3.48
C THR A 276 -11.53 -11.91 3.05
N SER A 277 -11.46 -11.11 1.98
CA SER A 277 -12.64 -10.46 1.39
C SER A 277 -13.63 -11.47 0.79
N LEU A 278 -13.15 -12.53 0.16
CA LEU A 278 -14.00 -13.62 -0.35
C LEU A 278 -14.77 -14.33 0.78
N LEU A 279 -14.09 -14.62 1.89
CA LEU A 279 -14.71 -15.23 3.07
C LEU A 279 -15.78 -14.34 3.67
N ASP A 280 -15.48 -13.05 3.88
CA ASP A 280 -16.45 -12.07 4.37
C ASP A 280 -17.69 -11.99 3.47
N MET A 281 -17.50 -12.03 2.15
CA MET A 281 -18.59 -12.03 1.18
C MET A 281 -19.50 -13.24 1.32
N TYR A 282 -18.97 -14.46 1.37
CA TYR A 282 -19.81 -15.66 1.54
C TYR A 282 -20.54 -15.68 2.88
N CYS A 283 -19.88 -15.26 3.98
CA CYS A 283 -20.52 -15.13 5.28
C CYS A 283 -21.69 -14.15 5.24
N LYS A 284 -21.50 -12.95 4.69
CA LYS A 284 -22.56 -11.91 4.62
C LYS A 284 -23.66 -12.22 3.60
N CYS A 285 -23.39 -13.08 2.62
CA CYS A 285 -24.37 -13.63 1.69
C CYS A 285 -25.10 -14.87 2.24
N GLY A 286 -24.79 -15.33 3.47
CA GLY A 286 -25.48 -16.44 4.13
C GLY A 286 -25.01 -17.85 3.76
N GLU A 287 -23.87 -18.00 3.09
CA GLU A 287 -23.33 -19.31 2.66
C GLU A 287 -22.07 -19.67 3.45
N MET A 288 -22.26 -19.82 4.77
CA MET A 288 -21.18 -20.03 5.72
C MET A 288 -20.40 -21.33 5.47
N GLU A 289 -21.06 -22.37 4.98
CA GLU A 289 -20.43 -23.65 4.63
C GLU A 289 -19.36 -23.49 3.53
N LYS A 290 -19.64 -22.65 2.53
CA LYS A 290 -18.66 -22.36 1.45
C LYS A 290 -17.50 -21.51 1.93
N ALA A 291 -17.75 -20.60 2.86
CA ALA A 291 -16.68 -19.87 3.53
C ALA A 291 -15.79 -20.84 4.32
N LEU A 292 -16.39 -21.76 5.09
CA LEU A 292 -15.67 -22.75 5.89
C LEU A 292 -14.84 -23.70 5.00
N MET A 293 -15.38 -24.15 3.87
CA MET A 293 -14.66 -24.98 2.89
C MET A 293 -13.41 -24.28 2.33
N HIS A 294 -13.51 -22.98 2.05
CA HIS A 294 -12.37 -22.21 1.57
C HIS A 294 -11.26 -22.06 2.64
N VAL A 295 -11.64 -21.89 3.92
CA VAL A 295 -10.69 -21.84 5.05
C VAL A 295 -9.98 -23.19 5.23
N THR A 296 -10.74 -24.28 5.21
CA THR A 296 -10.20 -25.63 5.44
C THR A 296 -9.25 -26.06 4.32
N LEU A 297 -9.61 -25.84 3.05
CA LEU A 297 -8.73 -26.11 1.91
C LEU A 297 -7.41 -25.34 1.99
N ARG A 298 -7.45 -24.08 2.45
CA ARG A 298 -6.24 -23.24 2.57
C ARG A 298 -5.35 -23.68 3.73
N SER A 299 -5.92 -24.06 4.87
CA SER A 299 -5.16 -24.60 6.01
C SER A 299 -4.45 -25.91 5.65
N ILE A 300 -5.13 -26.80 4.92
CA ILE A 300 -4.57 -28.07 4.44
C ILE A 300 -3.40 -27.84 3.46
N VAL A 301 -3.51 -26.85 2.57
CA VAL A 301 -2.44 -26.54 1.59
C VAL A 301 -1.23 -25.84 2.23
N ARG A 302 -1.41 -25.13 3.37
CA ARG A 302 -0.34 -24.33 3.99
C ARG A 302 0.25 -24.89 5.28
N SER A 303 -0.32 -25.95 5.85
CA SER A 303 0.11 -26.51 7.14
C SER A 303 0.11 -25.46 8.28
N GLU A 304 -0.77 -24.45 8.20
CA GLU A 304 -0.88 -23.39 9.21
C GLU A 304 -2.02 -23.70 10.22
N PRO A 305 -1.84 -23.43 11.53
CA PRO A 305 -2.87 -23.70 12.54
C PRO A 305 -4.12 -22.82 12.34
N ILE A 306 -5.29 -23.45 12.44
CA ILE A 306 -6.63 -22.83 12.31
C ILE A 306 -6.86 -21.69 13.33
N THR A 307 -6.11 -21.68 14.43
CA THR A 307 -6.38 -20.85 15.62
C THR A 307 -6.11 -19.35 15.47
N SER A 308 -5.30 -18.87 14.52
CA SER A 308 -5.06 -17.41 14.39
C SER A 308 -6.19 -16.65 13.67
N TRP A 309 -7.07 -17.37 12.96
CA TRP A 309 -8.10 -16.80 12.08
C TRP A 309 -9.49 -16.76 12.73
N VAL A 310 -9.74 -17.72 13.62
CA VAL A 310 -11.03 -17.98 14.25
C VAL A 310 -11.43 -16.86 15.23
N ASP A 311 -10.46 -16.25 15.91
CA ASP A 311 -10.72 -15.24 16.95
C ASP A 311 -11.30 -13.91 16.42
N LYS A 312 -11.10 -13.57 15.15
CA LYS A 312 -11.62 -12.32 14.56
C LYS A 312 -12.99 -12.48 13.89
N GLN A 313 -13.43 -13.70 13.61
CA GLN A 313 -14.71 -14.02 12.95
C GLN A 313 -15.73 -14.75 13.84
N LEU A 314 -15.36 -15.18 15.05
CA LEU A 314 -16.26 -15.90 15.96
C LEU A 314 -17.54 -15.15 16.34
N ASN A 315 -17.59 -13.82 16.18
CA ASN A 315 -18.80 -13.02 16.44
C ASN A 315 -19.95 -13.28 15.44
N CYS A 316 -19.72 -14.01 14.33
CA CYS A 316 -20.77 -14.42 13.39
C CYS A 316 -21.15 -15.91 13.51
N MET A 317 -20.43 -16.70 14.32
CA MET A 317 -20.59 -18.17 14.40
C MET A 317 -21.64 -18.65 15.42
N VAL A 318 -22.27 -17.76 16.18
CA VAL A 318 -23.27 -18.13 17.20
C VAL A 318 -24.68 -17.78 16.72
N SER A 319 -25.11 -18.45 15.65
CA SER A 319 -26.53 -18.74 15.42
C SER A 319 -26.61 -19.84 14.36
N ASP A 320 -27.00 -21.02 14.80
CA ASP A 320 -27.49 -22.13 13.98
C ASP A 320 -26.47 -22.94 13.18
N THR A 321 -25.76 -23.85 13.84
CA THR A 321 -25.36 -25.12 13.19
C THR A 321 -25.40 -26.27 14.20
N ASP A 322 -26.43 -27.11 14.09
CA ASP A 322 -26.38 -28.51 14.54
C ASP A 322 -25.67 -29.35 13.47
N ASP A 323 -24.93 -30.35 13.97
CA ASP A 323 -24.09 -31.34 13.28
C ASP A 323 -24.58 -31.83 11.91
N LEU A 324 -23.73 -31.72 10.86
CA LEU A 324 -23.73 -32.61 9.67
C LEU A 324 -22.53 -32.45 8.69
N SER A 325 -21.46 -31.74 9.04
CA SER A 325 -20.47 -31.21 8.06
C SER A 325 -19.38 -32.18 7.56
N HIS A 326 -19.30 -33.43 8.02
CA HIS A 326 -18.13 -34.29 7.71
C HIS A 326 -18.24 -35.16 6.46
N GLN A 327 -19.44 -35.50 5.98
CA GLN A 327 -19.60 -36.44 4.84
C GLN A 327 -19.89 -35.78 3.49
N HIS A 328 -20.41 -34.54 3.45
CA HIS A 328 -20.64 -33.82 2.19
C HIS A 328 -19.35 -33.32 1.51
N LEU A 329 -18.27 -33.12 2.29
CA LEU A 329 -17.00 -32.55 1.81
C LEU A 329 -16.26 -33.38 0.74
N LEU A 330 -16.50 -34.70 0.67
CA LEU A 330 -15.78 -35.60 -0.25
C LEU A 330 -16.45 -35.77 -1.62
N VAL A 331 -17.74 -35.42 -1.74
CA VAL A 331 -18.49 -35.63 -2.99
C VAL A 331 -18.31 -34.46 -3.96
N GLU A 332 -18.27 -33.22 -3.48
CA GLU A 332 -18.23 -32.02 -4.33
C GLU A 332 -16.82 -31.61 -4.82
N THR A 333 -15.75 -32.11 -4.18
CA THR A 333 -14.38 -31.91 -4.70
C THR A 333 -14.16 -32.59 -6.07
N ARG A 334 -15.05 -33.51 -6.47
CA ARG A 334 -15.12 -34.06 -7.84
C ARG A 334 -15.89 -33.17 -8.82
N GLU A 335 -16.88 -32.38 -8.38
CA GLU A 335 -17.68 -31.53 -9.26
C GLU A 335 -16.93 -30.26 -9.70
N LEU A 336 -16.00 -29.74 -8.90
CA LEU A 336 -15.15 -28.59 -9.25
C LEU A 336 -14.23 -28.83 -10.47
N ARG A 337 -14.07 -30.08 -10.94
CA ARG A 337 -13.34 -30.42 -12.16
C ARG A 337 -14.20 -30.48 -13.42
N LEU A 338 -15.53 -30.31 -13.32
CA LEU A 338 -16.48 -30.56 -14.42
C LEU A 338 -17.24 -29.32 -14.92
N ILE A 339 -16.94 -28.12 -14.43
CA ILE A 339 -17.65 -26.91 -14.84
C ILE A 339 -17.13 -26.43 -16.21
N GLY A 340 -17.80 -26.86 -17.28
CA GLY A 340 -17.65 -26.34 -18.65
C GLY A 340 -18.14 -24.89 -18.81
N PRO A 341 -18.08 -24.32 -20.03
CA PRO A 341 -18.39 -22.91 -20.26
C PRO A 341 -19.90 -22.66 -20.13
N VAL A 342 -20.32 -21.96 -19.07
CA VAL A 342 -21.70 -21.51 -18.93
C VAL A 342 -21.86 -20.18 -19.68
N MET A 343 -22.75 -20.18 -20.68
CA MET A 343 -23.19 -19.02 -21.45
C MET A 343 -24.02 -18.07 -20.57
N LEU A 344 -23.79 -16.76 -20.75
CA LEU A 344 -24.51 -15.67 -20.10
C LEU A 344 -25.96 -15.58 -20.61
N PRO A 345 -26.96 -15.27 -19.78
CA PRO A 345 -28.23 -14.76 -20.25
C PRO A 345 -28.09 -13.29 -20.67
N ASP A 346 -28.57 -12.96 -21.87
CA ASP A 346 -28.74 -11.60 -22.36
C ASP A 346 -29.70 -10.81 -21.45
N LEU A 347 -29.15 -9.94 -20.61
CA LEU A 347 -29.91 -8.88 -19.96
C LEU A 347 -29.84 -7.65 -20.88
N ARG A 348 -30.93 -7.44 -21.62
CA ARG A 348 -31.12 -6.26 -22.48
C ARG A 348 -30.82 -4.98 -21.69
N LEU A 349 -29.81 -4.27 -22.16
CA LEU A 349 -29.39 -2.96 -21.72
C LEU A 349 -30.40 -1.91 -22.23
N ASP A 350 -31.47 -1.67 -21.48
CA ASP A 350 -32.18 -0.41 -21.61
C ASP A 350 -31.38 0.64 -20.84
N ARG A 351 -30.75 1.54 -21.60
CA ARG A 351 -30.10 2.74 -21.11
C ARG A 351 -31.12 3.53 -20.28
N VAL A 352 -30.92 3.60 -18.97
CA VAL A 352 -31.66 4.52 -18.10
C VAL A 352 -30.67 5.43 -17.39
N GLN A 353 -31.06 6.70 -17.35
CA GLN A 353 -30.28 7.87 -16.97
C GLN A 353 -29.53 7.74 -15.64
N ILE A 354 -28.29 8.20 -15.73
CA ILE A 354 -27.34 8.62 -14.69
C ILE A 354 -28.06 9.12 -13.42
N CYS A 355 -27.72 8.51 -12.27
CA CYS A 355 -27.96 9.07 -10.93
C CYS A 355 -26.83 10.03 -10.55
#